data_AF-A0A6B3G6X7-F1
#
_entry.id   AF-A0A6B3G6X7-F1
#
_cell.length_a   1.000
_cell.length_b   1.000
_cell.length_c   1.000
_cell.angle_alpha   90.00
_cell.angle_beta   90.00
_cell.angle_gamma   90.00
#
_symmetry.space_group_name_H-M   'P 1'
#
loop_
_entity.id
_entity.type
_entity.pdbx_description
1 polymer ?
#
loop_
_entity_poly.entity_id
_entity_poly.type
_entity_poly.pdbx_seq_one_letter_code
_entity_poly.pdbx_strand_id
1 'polypeptide(L)'
;MVTTDWKTDLRQRGYRLTPQRQLVLEAVDALEHGTPDDILCEVRKTASGVNISTVYRTLELLEELGLVSHTHLGHGAPSYHLADRHHHIHLVCRDC
;
A
#
# COMPACT_ATOMS: atom_id res chain seq x y z
N MET A 1 -10.58 9.83 -14.70
CA MET A 1 -10.63 9.59 -13.24
C MET A 1 -10.84 8.10 -13.06
N VAL A 2 -9.78 7.33 -12.82
CA VAL A 2 -9.86 5.86 -12.67
C VAL A 2 -10.25 5.59 -11.22
N THR A 3 -11.55 5.53 -10.99
CA THR A 3 -12.15 5.30 -9.67
C THR A 3 -11.77 3.91 -9.20
N THR A 4 -11.00 3.87 -8.11
CA THR A 4 -10.82 2.84 -7.08
C THR A 4 -11.69 1.56 -7.19
N ASP A 5 -11.48 0.70 -8.19
CA ASP A 5 -12.30 -0.50 -8.41
C ASP A 5 -11.83 -1.75 -7.62
N TRP A 6 -10.68 -1.66 -6.95
CA TRP A 6 -10.15 -2.75 -6.13
C TRP A 6 -11.12 -3.17 -5.00
N LYS A 7 -11.94 -2.25 -4.47
CA LYS A 7 -12.95 -2.57 -3.45
C LYS A 7 -14.03 -3.50 -3.99
N THR A 8 -14.47 -3.25 -5.22
CA THR A 8 -15.49 -4.05 -5.90
C THR A 8 -14.89 -5.40 -6.28
N ASP A 9 -13.71 -5.39 -6.89
CA ASP A 9 -12.98 -6.59 -7.32
C ASP A 9 -12.71 -7.55 -6.17
N LEU A 10 -12.24 -7.05 -5.03
CA LEU A 10 -11.97 -7.90 -3.87
C LEU A 10 -13.22 -8.50 -3.27
N ARG A 11 -14.31 -7.72 -3.23
CA ARG A 11 -15.62 -8.24 -2.81
C ARG A 11 -16.13 -9.32 -3.75
N GLN A 12 -15.97 -9.15 -5.06
CA GLN A 12 -16.37 -10.14 -6.07
C GLN A 12 -15.52 -11.41 -6.01
N ARG A 13 -14.23 -11.29 -5.71
CA ARG A 13 -13.29 -12.42 -5.51
C ARG A 13 -13.46 -13.10 -4.14
N GLY A 14 -14.41 -12.67 -3.31
CA GLY A 14 -14.71 -13.26 -2.00
C GLY A 14 -13.76 -12.85 -0.87
N TYR A 15 -12.86 -11.90 -1.11
CA TYR A 15 -11.96 -11.40 -0.09
C TYR A 15 -12.65 -10.38 0.81
N ARG A 16 -12.73 -10.70 2.10
CA ARG A 16 -13.26 -9.78 3.12
C ARG A 16 -12.11 -8.99 3.75
N LEU A 17 -11.92 -7.75 3.32
CA LEU A 17 -11.01 -6.82 4.00
C LEU A 17 -11.61 -6.40 5.35
N THR A 18 -10.78 -6.44 6.39
CA THR A 18 -11.11 -5.82 7.68
C THR A 18 -10.94 -4.30 7.57
N PRO A 19 -11.57 -3.50 8.46
CA PRO A 19 -11.42 -2.05 8.43
C PRO A 19 -9.96 -1.59 8.46
N GLN A 20 -9.11 -2.24 9.27
CA GLN A 20 -7.68 -1.90 9.34
C GLN A 20 -6.95 -2.19 8.02
N ARG A 21 -7.24 -3.32 7.36
CA ARG A 21 -6.62 -3.65 6.07
C ARG A 21 -7.05 -2.69 4.98
N GLN A 22 -8.31 -2.25 5.03
CA GLN A 22 -8.82 -1.23 4.12
C GLN A 22 -8.09 0.10 4.30
N LEU A 23 -7.85 0.54 5.55
CA LEU A 23 -7.09 1.77 5.82
C LEU A 23 -5.66 1.70 5.29
N VAL A 24 -4.97 0.56 5.42
CA VAL A 24 -3.62 0.37 4.86
C VAL A 24 -3.64 0.50 3.34
N LEU A 25 -4.58 -0.15 2.66
CA LEU A 25 -4.68 -0.10 1.20
C LEU A 25 -5.06 1.31 0.70
N GLU A 26 -5.94 2.01 1.42
CA GLU A 26 -6.28 3.42 1.15
C GLU A 26 -5.07 4.34 1.35
N ALA A 27 -4.24 4.09 2.37
CA ALA A 27 -3.01 4.83 2.59
C ALA A 27 -2.00 4.62 1.45
N VAL A 28 -1.85 3.38 0.96
CA VAL A 28 -0.99 3.08 -0.21
C VAL A 28 -1.50 3.79 -1.46
N ASP A 29 -2.81 3.77 -1.72
CA ASP A 29 -3.43 4.48 -2.86
C ASP A 29 -3.20 6.00 -2.77
N ALA A 30 -3.31 6.58 -1.57
CA ALA A 30 -3.17 8.02 -1.36
C ALA A 30 -1.73 8.52 -1.46
N LEU A 31 -0.74 7.71 -1.04
CA LEU A 31 0.68 8.11 -1.06
C LEU A 31 1.33 7.94 -2.44
N GLU A 32 0.70 7.19 -3.34
CA GLU A 32 1.25 6.68 -4.61
C GLU A 32 2.48 5.78 -4.43
N HIS A 33 3.49 6.22 -3.69
CA HIS A 33 4.71 5.49 -3.31
C HIS A 33 5.06 5.83 -1.85
N GLY A 34 4.81 4.89 -0.92
CA GLY A 34 5.03 5.12 0.51
C GLY A 34 5.89 4.04 1.17
N THR A 35 6.76 4.42 2.10
CA THR A 35 7.42 3.44 2.97
C THR A 35 6.42 2.90 4.02
N PRO A 36 6.70 1.76 4.66
CA PRO A 36 5.87 1.25 5.76
C PRO A 36 5.62 2.28 6.88
N ASP A 37 6.60 3.13 7.18
CA ASP A 37 6.49 4.20 8.17
C ASP A 37 5.56 5.33 7.70
N ASP A 38 5.62 5.73 6.43
CA ASP A 38 4.70 6.71 5.85
C ASP A 38 3.26 6.20 5.88
N ILE A 39 3.08 4.93 5.48
CA ILE A 39 1.78 4.25 5.50
C ILE A 39 1.24 4.16 6.93
N LEU A 40 2.09 3.84 7.91
CA LEU A 40 1.70 3.84 9.31
C LEU A 40 1.24 5.24 9.78
N CYS A 41 1.97 6.28 9.40
CA CYS A 41 1.63 7.66 9.73
C CYS A 41 0.27 8.05 9.13
N GLU A 42 0.01 7.67 7.88
CA GLU A 42 -1.28 7.92 7.23
C GLU A 42 -2.43 7.16 7.92
N VAL A 43 -2.26 5.86 8.16
CA VAL A 43 -3.27 5.03 8.83
C VAL A 43 -3.60 5.54 10.23
N ARG A 44 -2.60 6.04 10.97
CA ARG A 44 -2.78 6.57 12.32
C ARG A 44 -3.62 7.84 12.39
N LYS A 45 -3.81 8.57 11.28
CA LYS A 45 -4.75 9.69 11.21
C LYS A 45 -6.19 9.25 11.48
N THR A 46 -6.52 7.99 11.16
CA THR A 46 -7.85 7.41 11.39
C THR A 46 -7.87 6.37 12.50
N ALA A 47 -6.81 5.56 12.62
CA ALA A 47 -6.71 4.46 13.57
C ALA A 47 -5.40 4.54 14.37
N SER A 48 -5.38 5.37 15.41
CA SER A 48 -4.20 5.66 16.24
C SER A 48 -3.57 4.43 16.91
N GLY A 49 -4.36 3.40 17.19
CA GLY A 49 -3.90 2.15 17.82
C GLY A 49 -3.17 1.18 16.88
N VAL A 50 -3.06 1.47 15.59
CA VAL A 50 -2.34 0.60 14.65
C VAL A 50 -0.83 0.69 14.90
N ASN A 51 -0.18 -0.48 14.87
CA ASN A 51 1.26 -0.62 15.02
C ASN A 51 1.91 -1.00 13.67
N ILE A 52 3.22 -0.80 13.59
CA ILE A 52 3.98 -1.07 12.36
C ILE A 52 3.92 -2.55 11.95
N SER A 53 3.87 -3.48 12.91
CA SER A 53 3.78 -4.93 12.60
C SER A 53 2.48 -5.32 11.91
N THR A 54 1.38 -4.60 12.18
CA THR A 54 0.10 -4.78 11.50
C THR A 54 0.15 -4.21 10.08
N VAL A 55 0.88 -3.11 9.86
CA VAL A 55 1.12 -2.56 8.52
C VAL A 55 1.89 -3.57 7.67
N TYR A 56 3.04 -4.08 8.15
CA TYR A 56 3.82 -5.09 7.42
C TYR A 56 3.03 -6.34 7.06
N ARG A 57 2.34 -6.97 8.04
CA ARG A 57 1.50 -8.15 7.78
C ARG A 57 0.36 -7.88 6.80
N THR A 58 -0.12 -6.65 6.76
CA THR A 58 -1.17 -6.26 5.81
C THR A 58 -0.59 -6.05 4.43
N LEU A 59 0.55 -5.37 4.30
CA LEU A 59 1.23 -5.17 3.02
C LEU A 59 1.63 -6.50 2.37
N GLU A 60 2.18 -7.43 3.15
CA GLU A 60 2.51 -8.79 2.70
C GLU A 60 1.28 -9.51 2.14
N LEU A 61 0.16 -9.50 2.87
CA LEU A 61 -1.10 -10.07 2.39
C LEU A 61 -1.61 -9.36 1.11
N LEU A 62 -1.55 -8.03 1.05
CA LEU A 62 -2.02 -7.28 -0.11
C LEU A 62 -1.16 -7.54 -1.35
N GLU A 63 0.13 -7.79 -1.16
CA GLU A 63 1.06 -8.20 -2.20
C GLU A 63 0.81 -9.64 -2.67
N GLU A 64 0.56 -10.58 -1.76
CA GLU A 64 0.12 -11.95 -2.10
C GLU A 64 -1.18 -11.95 -2.93
N LEU A 65 -2.07 -11.00 -2.67
CA LEU A 65 -3.31 -10.80 -3.41
C LEU A 65 -3.12 -10.03 -4.73
N GLY A 66 -1.90 -9.56 -5.02
CA GLY A 66 -1.56 -8.80 -6.23
C GLY A 66 -2.19 -7.41 -6.27
N LEU A 67 -2.54 -6.82 -5.13
CA LEU A 67 -3.15 -5.48 -5.04
C LEU A 67 -2.10 -4.39 -4.86
N VAL A 68 -1.00 -4.73 -4.22
CA VAL A 68 0.12 -3.85 -3.90
C VAL A 68 1.39 -4.49 -4.43
N SER A 69 2.35 -3.67 -4.81
CA SER A 69 3.71 -4.10 -5.14
C SER A 69 4.70 -3.17 -4.44
N HIS A 70 5.90 -3.68 -4.18
CA HIS A 70 6.97 -2.87 -3.62
C HIS A 70 8.16 -2.73 -4.56
N THR A 71 8.93 -1.68 -4.35
CA THR A 71 10.17 -1.42 -5.08
C THR A 71 11.24 -0.94 -4.13
N HIS A 72 12.47 -1.43 -4.31
CA HIS A 72 13.62 -0.92 -3.60
C HIS A 72 14.15 0.32 -4.32
N LEU A 73 13.71 1.49 -3.85
CA LEU A 73 14.26 2.78 -4.29
C LEU A 73 15.51 3.08 -3.46
N GLY A 74 16.68 2.60 -3.92
CA GLY A 74 17.96 2.83 -3.26
C GLY A 74 18.25 1.89 -2.07
N HIS A 75 18.95 2.40 -1.05
CA HIS A 75 19.39 1.64 0.14
C HIS A 75 18.39 1.69 1.32
N GLY A 76 17.23 2.32 1.13
CA GLY A 76 16.22 2.53 2.18
C GLY A 76 15.17 1.42 2.29
N ALA A 77 14.16 1.67 3.12
CA ALA A 77 12.98 0.82 3.21
C ALA A 77 12.29 0.70 1.84
N PRO A 78 11.69 -0.46 1.52
CA PRO A 78 10.93 -0.62 0.28
C PRO A 78 9.76 0.38 0.22
N SER A 79 9.50 0.91 -0.96
CA SER A 79 8.36 1.78 -1.23
C SER A 79 7.23 0.96 -1.85
N TYR A 80 6.03 1.06 -1.30
CA TYR A 80 4.84 0.32 -1.71
C TYR A 80 3.91 1.21 -2.54
N HIS A 81 3.29 0.62 -3.56
CA HIS A 81 2.35 1.26 -4.47
C HIS A 81 1.28 0.26 -4.94
N LEU A 82 0.17 0.73 -5.53
CA LEU A 82 -0.86 -0.16 -6.10
C LEU A 82 -0.34 -0.89 -7.35
N ALA A 83 -0.51 -2.21 -7.40
CA ALA A 83 0.00 -3.05 -8.48
C ALA A 83 -0.59 -2.67 -9.87
N ASP A 84 -1.87 -2.28 -9.92
CA ASP A 84 -2.60 -2.08 -11.17
C ASP A 84 -2.42 -0.67 -11.78
N ARG A 85 -1.84 0.27 -11.05
CA ARG A 85 -1.69 1.66 -11.52
C ARG A 85 -0.37 1.94 -12.24
N HIS A 86 0.55 0.98 -12.24
CA HIS A 86 1.96 1.34 -12.33
C HIS A 86 2.80 0.36 -13.16
N HIS A 87 2.42 0.17 -14.44
CA HIS A 87 3.41 -0.14 -15.48
C HIS A 87 4.21 1.14 -15.79
N HIS A 88 5.05 1.61 -14.86
CA HIS A 88 5.94 2.76 -15.11
C HIS A 88 7.37 2.45 -14.66
N ILE A 89 8.31 3.23 -15.19
CA ILE A 89 9.73 3.09 -14.89
C ILE A 89 10.01 3.82 -13.56
N HIS A 90 10.56 3.11 -12.59
CA HIS A 90 11.08 3.73 -11.38
C HIS A 90 12.49 4.27 -11.65
N LEU A 91 12.70 5.58 -11.49
CA LEU A 91 14.00 6.24 -11.56
C LEU A 91 14.40 6.73 -10.17
N VAL A 92 15.58 6.31 -9.71
CA VAL A 92 16.15 6.71 -8.42
C VAL A 92 17.31 7.68 -8.69
N CYS A 93 17.23 8.87 -8.12
CA CYS A 93 18.33 9.82 -8.08
C CYS A 93 19.43 9.28 -7.16
N ARG A 94 20.70 9.35 -7.57
CA ARG A 94 21.83 8.96 -6.71
C ARG A 94 22.45 10.12 -5.95
N ASP A 95 22.06 11.34 -6.31
CA ASP A 95 22.67 12.60 -5.83
C ASP A 95 21.65 13.53 -5.14
N CYS A 96 20.41 13.07 -4.99
CA CYS A 96 19.29 13.70 -4.31
C CYS A 96 18.40 12.59 -3.72
#